data_AF-A0A2G5VNE1-F1
#
_entry.id   AF-A0A2G5VNE1-F1
#
_cell.length_a   1.000
_cell.length_b   1.000
_cell.length_c   1.000
_cell.angle_alpha   90.00
_cell.angle_beta   90.00
_cell.angle_gamma   90.00
#
_symmetry.space_group_name_H-M   'P 1'
#
loop_
_entity.id
_entity.type
_entity.pdbx_description
1 polymer ?
#
loop_
_entity_poly.entity_id
_entity_poly.type
_entity_poly.pdbx_seq_one_letter_code
_entity_poly.pdbx_strand_id
1 'polypeptide(L)'
;MTPSASSTFIPRFCASLQKDILFVRTKSGTYSKFSFDQSTNRFLTVTCTDCHVVPKETDLFPFYAAWSNRLERYVIFAKNALNGQVEQYVYEKDYEGFQQVHQPELVFDSSRTLQTTNDFFTVGGTEKEGVTAIKRDSNGHFRKEQLNWGTKKFQVIPPVPVKMLENKEAKKEQEMIPITVQLPVEKIKEMLGNSNLEKEKENRSKITLRKRKTDSDGLTRNGKKETKGVEFEEIWE
;
A
#
# COMPACT_ATOMS: atom_id res chain seq x y z
N MET A 1 23.06 14.97 28.52
CA MET A 1 23.14 15.39 27.11
C MET A 1 22.40 14.36 26.28
N THR A 2 21.18 14.67 25.83
CA THR A 2 20.41 13.79 24.94
C THR A 2 21.04 13.81 23.55
N PRO A 3 21.36 12.65 22.95
CA PRO A 3 21.82 12.63 21.56
C PRO A 3 20.71 13.19 20.67
N SER A 4 21.03 14.29 19.99
CA SER A 4 20.20 14.86 18.93
C SER A 4 19.89 13.76 17.92
N ALA A 5 18.61 13.45 17.74
CA ALA A 5 18.16 12.51 16.72
C ALA A 5 18.67 12.99 15.37
N SER A 6 19.58 12.23 14.75
CA SER A 6 20.05 12.49 13.41
C SER A 6 18.84 12.47 12.48
N SER A 7 18.40 13.65 12.06
CA SER A 7 17.36 13.79 11.04
C SER A 7 17.89 13.14 9.77
N THR A 8 17.42 11.91 9.52
CA THR A 8 17.92 11.08 8.43
C THR A 8 17.05 11.36 7.22
N PHE A 9 17.62 12.08 6.25
CA PHE A 9 17.04 12.28 4.93
C PHE A 9 17.58 11.18 4.00
N ILE A 10 16.70 10.49 3.28
CA ILE A 10 17.08 9.40 2.38
C ILE A 10 16.61 9.77 0.97
N PRO A 11 17.51 10.22 0.07
CA PRO A 11 17.18 10.43 -1.33
C PRO A 11 17.08 9.08 -2.06
N ARG A 12 16.05 8.90 -2.88
CA ARG A 12 15.78 7.69 -3.66
C ARG A 12 15.10 8.07 -4.97
N PHE A 13 15.59 7.55 -6.08
CA PHE A 13 14.85 7.64 -7.35
C PHE A 13 13.60 6.75 -7.30
N CYS A 14 12.47 7.30 -7.71
CA CYS A 14 11.19 6.60 -7.76
C CYS A 14 10.80 6.35 -9.22
N ALA A 15 10.81 5.07 -9.62
CA ALA A 15 10.58 4.67 -11.01
C ALA A 15 9.16 4.96 -11.49
N SER A 16 8.15 4.80 -10.61
CA SER A 16 6.75 5.11 -10.95
C SER A 16 6.52 6.59 -11.28
N LEU A 17 7.19 7.49 -10.57
CA LEU A 17 7.05 8.94 -10.75
C LEU A 17 8.14 9.56 -11.64
N GLN A 18 9.17 8.79 -12.01
CA GLN A 18 10.37 9.25 -12.73
C GLN A 18 11.01 10.50 -12.08
N LYS A 19 11.06 10.51 -10.74
CA LYS A 19 11.54 11.64 -9.94
C LYS A 19 12.35 11.17 -8.75
N ASP A 20 13.29 12.00 -8.31
CA ASP A 20 13.93 11.84 -7.01
C ASP A 20 12.96 12.17 -5.88
N ILE A 21 12.87 11.26 -4.93
CA ILE A 21 12.04 11.35 -3.74
C ILE A 21 12.95 11.43 -2.53
N LEU A 22 12.73 12.46 -1.72
CA LEU A 22 13.35 12.64 -0.43
C LEU A 22 12.43 12.07 0.64
N PHE A 23 12.90 11.01 1.30
CA PHE A 23 12.26 10.47 2.49
C PHE A 23 12.80 11.18 3.72
N VAL A 24 11.91 11.82 4.48
CA VAL A 24 12.25 12.61 5.66
C VAL A 24 11.70 11.94 6.90
N ARG A 25 12.58 11.54 7.83
CA ARG A 25 12.15 10.97 9.11
C ARG A 25 11.46 12.03 9.96
N THR A 26 10.22 11.78 10.35
CA THR A 26 9.46 12.65 11.25
C THR A 26 9.87 12.38 12.70
N LYS A 27 9.46 13.27 13.62
CA LYS A 27 9.68 13.08 15.07
C LYS A 27 9.01 11.82 15.62
N SER A 28 7.94 11.34 14.98
CA SER A 28 7.26 10.08 15.33
C SER A 28 8.02 8.83 14.86
N GLY A 29 9.09 8.98 14.07
CA GLY A 29 9.86 7.87 13.51
C GLY A 29 9.39 7.40 12.12
N THR A 30 8.23 7.88 11.66
CA THR A 30 7.68 7.61 10.32
C THR A 30 8.39 8.43 9.24
N TYR A 31 8.13 8.16 7.95
CA TYR A 31 8.74 8.91 6.84
C TYR A 31 7.71 9.65 5.99
N SER A 32 7.92 10.95 5.82
CA SER A 32 7.22 11.76 4.82
C SER A 32 8.02 11.76 3.52
N LYS A 33 7.32 11.73 2.38
CA LYS A 33 7.93 11.71 1.05
C LYS A 33 7.76 13.06 0.37
N PHE A 34 8.83 13.58 -0.22
CA PHE A 34 8.79 14.83 -0.98
C PHE A 34 9.52 14.68 -2.32
N SER A 35 9.04 15.36 -3.36
CA SER A 35 9.82 15.62 -4.57
C SER A 35 10.08 17.12 -4.67
N PHE A 36 11.23 17.49 -5.21
CA PHE A 36 11.50 18.89 -5.51
C PHE A 36 10.84 19.27 -6.85
N ASP A 37 10.01 20.31 -6.83
CA ASP A 37 9.46 20.92 -8.04
C ASP A 37 10.30 22.15 -8.39
N GLN A 38 11.01 22.06 -9.52
CA GLN A 38 11.89 23.11 -9.99
C GLN A 38 11.11 24.33 -10.52
N SER A 39 9.86 24.15 -10.96
CA SER A 39 9.05 25.25 -11.51
C SER A 39 8.59 26.22 -10.44
N THR A 40 8.21 25.71 -9.27
CA THR A 40 7.82 26.52 -8.10
C THR A 40 8.95 26.69 -7.08
N ASN A 41 10.08 26.00 -7.27
CA ASN A 41 11.24 26.00 -6.36
C ASN A 41 10.88 25.51 -4.94
N ARG A 42 10.04 24.45 -4.84
CA ARG A 42 9.51 23.95 -3.56
C ARG A 42 9.53 22.42 -3.47
N PHE A 43 9.61 21.90 -2.25
CA PHE A 43 9.33 20.49 -1.99
C PHE A 43 7.82 20.26 -1.91
N LEU A 44 7.33 19.37 -2.76
CA LEU A 44 5.94 18.93 -2.78
C LEU A 44 5.83 17.54 -2.17
N THR A 45 4.80 17.31 -1.35
CA THR A 45 4.50 15.97 -0.84
C THR A 45 4.08 15.07 -1.99
N VAL A 46 4.58 13.84 -1.97
CA VAL A 46 4.32 12.85 -3.03
C VAL A 46 3.81 11.55 -2.43
N THR A 47 2.92 10.91 -3.17
CA THR A 47 2.44 9.56 -2.88
C THR A 47 2.83 8.65 -4.03
N CYS A 48 3.38 7.50 -3.71
CA CYS A 48 3.82 6.49 -4.65
C CYS A 48 3.67 5.13 -3.98
N THR A 49 3.10 4.19 -4.74
CA THR A 49 2.69 2.85 -4.29
C THR A 49 3.84 1.84 -4.24
N ASP A 50 4.99 2.17 -4.82
CA ASP A 50 6.16 1.31 -4.94
C ASP A 50 7.35 1.82 -4.14
N CYS A 51 7.48 3.13 -3.93
CA CYS A 51 8.66 3.69 -3.27
C CYS A 51 8.53 3.62 -1.74
N HIS A 52 9.09 2.57 -1.15
CA HIS A 52 9.08 2.29 0.29
C HIS A 52 10.51 2.32 0.85
N VAL A 53 10.66 2.85 2.07
CA VAL A 53 11.90 2.66 2.82
C VAL A 53 11.90 1.23 3.34
N VAL A 54 12.92 0.46 2.95
CA VAL A 54 13.12 -0.88 3.51
C VAL A 54 13.60 -0.71 4.95
N PRO A 55 12.87 -1.22 5.96
CA PRO A 55 13.30 -1.15 7.35
C PRO A 55 14.62 -1.87 7.53
N LYS A 56 15.47 -1.33 8.41
CA LYS A 56 16.60 -2.03 8.97
C LYS A 56 16.23 -2.60 10.33
N GLU A 57 17.04 -3.51 10.83
CA GLU A 57 16.86 -4.08 12.18
C GLU A 57 16.81 -3.02 13.28
N THR A 58 17.53 -1.91 13.09
CA THR A 58 17.52 -0.74 14.00
C THR A 58 16.23 0.06 13.94
N ASP A 59 15.34 -0.20 12.99
CA ASP A 59 14.03 0.44 12.87
C ASP A 59 12.91 -0.43 13.48
N LEU A 60 13.26 -1.61 14.04
CA LEU A 60 12.30 -2.57 14.57
C LEU A 60 12.44 -2.71 16.08
N PHE A 61 11.29 -2.71 16.78
CA PHE A 61 11.18 -2.90 18.23
C PHE A 61 10.49 -4.25 18.53
N PRO A 62 11.25 -5.32 18.82
CA PRO A 62 10.66 -6.62 19.10
C PRO A 62 9.85 -6.68 20.41
N PHE A 63 8.69 -7.35 20.39
CA PHE A 63 7.77 -7.52 21.53
C PHE A 63 7.81 -8.89 22.20
N TYR A 64 7.66 -9.97 21.43
CA TYR A 64 7.88 -11.34 21.87
C TYR A 64 7.95 -12.28 20.66
N ALA A 65 8.36 -13.53 20.90
CA ALA A 65 8.30 -14.60 19.91
C ALA A 65 7.17 -15.60 20.21
N ALA A 66 6.57 -16.15 19.16
CA ALA A 66 5.57 -17.22 19.23
C ALA A 66 5.93 -18.33 18.23
N TRP A 67 5.71 -19.58 18.61
CA TRP A 67 5.95 -20.72 17.73
C TRP A 67 4.88 -20.79 16.63
N SER A 68 5.28 -20.86 15.36
CA SER A 68 4.38 -21.21 14.26
C SER A 68 4.54 -22.68 13.94
N ASN A 69 3.45 -23.45 14.05
CA ASN A 69 3.42 -24.84 13.61
C ASN A 69 3.61 -24.96 12.10
N ARG A 70 3.18 -23.96 11.32
CA ARG A 70 3.25 -23.98 9.85
C ARG A 70 4.67 -23.77 9.33
N LEU A 71 5.45 -22.91 9.98
CA LEU A 71 6.85 -22.65 9.61
C LEU A 71 7.85 -23.49 10.41
N GLU A 72 7.38 -24.23 11.41
CA GLU A 72 8.19 -25.00 12.36
C GLU A 72 9.33 -24.16 12.97
N ARG A 73 9.03 -22.89 13.28
CA ARG A 73 9.98 -21.95 13.86
C ARG A 73 9.28 -20.84 14.62
N TYR A 74 10.06 -20.12 15.42
CA TYR A 74 9.60 -18.93 16.13
C TYR A 74 9.43 -17.73 15.19
N VAL A 75 8.28 -17.09 15.30
CA VAL A 75 7.93 -15.82 14.66
C VAL A 75 7.95 -14.73 15.71
N ILE A 76 8.67 -13.65 15.41
CA ILE A 76 8.86 -12.51 16.29
C ILE A 76 7.89 -11.41 15.88
N PHE A 77 7.06 -10.96 16.82
CA PHE A 77 6.26 -9.75 16.65
C PHE A 77 7.14 -8.54 16.97
N ALA A 78 7.21 -7.58 16.06
CA ALA A 78 7.97 -6.35 16.26
C ALA A 78 7.21 -5.13 15.73
N LYS A 79 7.30 -4.01 16.43
CA LYS A 79 6.81 -2.73 15.90
C LYS A 79 7.82 -2.16 14.94
N ASN A 80 7.39 -1.85 13.73
CA ASN A 80 8.19 -1.14 12.74
C ASN A 80 8.05 0.37 12.94
N ALA A 81 9.15 1.04 13.23
CA ALA A 81 9.17 2.49 13.46
C ALA A 81 8.75 3.30 12.24
N LEU A 82 8.97 2.76 11.04
CA LEU A 82 8.74 3.46 9.77
C LEU A 82 7.25 3.66 9.48
N ASN A 83 6.42 2.68 9.83
CA ASN A 83 4.98 2.68 9.55
C ASN A 83 4.11 2.57 10.83
N GLY A 84 4.73 2.39 12.00
CA GLY A 84 4.07 2.26 13.29
C GLY A 84 3.35 0.92 13.52
N GLN A 85 3.34 0.02 12.53
CA GLN A 85 2.60 -1.23 12.56
C GLN A 85 3.35 -2.32 13.34
N VAL A 86 2.60 -3.26 13.89
CA VAL A 86 3.16 -4.51 14.42
C VAL A 86 3.20 -5.54 13.31
N GLU A 87 4.39 -6.01 13.00
CA GLU A 87 4.67 -6.92 11.91
C GLU A 87 5.35 -8.18 12.43
N GLN A 88 5.36 -9.23 11.61
CA GLN A 88 5.89 -10.54 11.98
C GLN A 88 7.18 -10.83 11.21
N TYR A 89 8.17 -11.37 11.91
CA TYR A 89 9.51 -11.60 11.38
C TYR A 89 10.06 -12.96 11.79
N VAL A 90 10.88 -13.56 10.93
CA VAL A 90 11.72 -14.72 11.26
C VAL A 90 13.17 -14.35 11.05
N TYR A 91 14.07 -14.93 11.84
CA TYR A 91 15.50 -14.79 11.60
C TYR A 91 15.96 -15.86 10.61
N GLU A 92 16.61 -15.43 9.54
CA GLU A 92 17.20 -16.30 8.52
C GLU A 92 18.71 -16.30 8.66
N LYS A 93 19.27 -17.47 8.95
CA LYS A 93 20.69 -17.63 9.25
C LYS A 93 21.58 -17.36 8.04
N ASP A 94 21.21 -17.84 6.85
CA ASP A 94 22.00 -17.64 5.62
C ASP A 94 22.08 -16.16 5.22
N TYR A 95 21.05 -15.38 5.58
CA TYR A 95 21.03 -13.93 5.38
C TYR A 95 21.65 -13.16 6.56
N GLU A 96 21.89 -13.85 7.68
CA GLU A 96 22.22 -13.29 8.98
C GLU A 96 21.29 -12.14 9.38
N GLY A 97 20.01 -12.18 9.01
CA GLY A 97 19.08 -11.07 9.19
C GLY A 97 17.63 -11.50 9.27
N PHE A 98 16.71 -10.54 9.41
CA PHE A 98 15.29 -10.86 9.51
C PHE A 98 14.58 -10.81 8.16
N GLN A 99 13.58 -11.66 8.04
CA GLN A 99 12.63 -11.69 6.93
C GLN A 99 11.22 -11.52 7.46
N GLN A 100 10.46 -10.61 6.84
CA GLN A 100 9.05 -10.40 7.12
C GLN A 100 8.24 -11.61 6.65
N VAL A 101 7.33 -12.06 7.49
CA VAL A 101 6.39 -13.15 7.20
C VAL A 101 4.97 -12.73 7.57
N HIS A 102 3.99 -13.52 7.14
CA HIS A 102 2.61 -13.36 7.58
C HIS A 102 2.01 -14.72 7.94
N GLN A 103 1.80 -14.95 9.23
CA GLN A 103 1.16 -16.11 9.84
C GLN A 103 -0.19 -15.67 10.44
N PRO A 104 -1.31 -15.80 9.70
CA PRO A 104 -2.63 -15.38 10.16
C PRO A 104 -3.08 -16.07 11.45
N GLU A 105 -2.58 -17.28 11.71
CA GLU A 105 -2.88 -18.04 12.93
C GLU A 105 -2.21 -17.45 14.18
N LEU A 106 -1.17 -16.63 14.00
CA LEU A 106 -0.48 -15.96 15.08
C LEU A 106 -1.03 -14.54 15.23
N VAL A 107 -1.90 -14.35 16.21
CA VAL A 107 -2.46 -13.03 16.54
C VAL A 107 -1.57 -12.32 17.56
N PHE A 108 -1.35 -11.03 17.36
CA PHE A 108 -0.62 -10.20 18.30
C PHE A 108 -1.41 -10.02 19.61
N ASP A 109 -0.73 -10.24 20.73
CA ASP A 109 -1.25 -10.08 22.08
C ASP A 109 -0.47 -8.99 22.81
N SER A 110 -1.13 -7.84 22.99
CA SER A 110 -0.52 -6.67 23.63
C SER A 110 -0.15 -6.90 25.09
N SER A 111 -0.77 -7.87 25.78
CA SER A 111 -0.45 -8.16 27.19
C SER A 111 0.97 -8.73 27.36
N ARG A 112 1.52 -9.34 26.30
CA ARG A 112 2.86 -9.93 26.27
C ARG A 112 3.97 -8.92 25.97
N THR A 113 3.63 -7.65 25.78
CA THR A 113 4.60 -6.58 25.49
C THR A 113 5.40 -6.14 26.71
N LEU A 114 4.95 -6.50 27.92
CA LEU A 114 5.53 -6.11 29.21
C LEU A 114 6.83 -6.83 29.57
N GLN A 115 7.51 -7.48 28.62
CA GLN A 115 8.78 -8.18 28.90
C GLN A 115 9.87 -7.19 29.31
N THR A 116 10.35 -7.31 30.55
CA THR A 116 11.40 -6.48 31.17
C THR A 116 12.82 -6.99 30.88
N THR A 117 12.96 -8.14 30.22
CA THR A 117 14.27 -8.72 29.90
C THR A 117 14.77 -8.27 28.54
N ASN A 118 16.08 -8.06 28.43
CA ASN A 118 16.76 -7.74 27.17
C ASN A 118 16.98 -8.98 26.29
N ASP A 119 16.96 -10.16 26.88
CA ASP A 119 17.18 -11.42 26.16
C ASP A 119 15.87 -11.94 25.57
N PHE A 120 15.92 -12.27 24.28
CA PHE A 120 14.73 -12.60 23.49
C PHE A 120 14.71 -14.04 23.03
N PHE A 121 15.78 -14.46 22.37
CA PHE A 121 15.81 -15.75 21.70
C PHE A 121 17.26 -16.14 21.35
N THR A 122 17.52 -17.44 21.27
CA THR A 122 18.80 -17.96 20.74
C THR A 122 18.52 -18.89 19.58
N VAL A 123 19.30 -18.73 18.52
CA VAL A 123 19.28 -19.59 17.33
C VAL A 123 20.54 -20.44 17.40
N GLY A 124 20.36 -21.74 17.61
CA GLY A 124 21.45 -22.70 17.62
C GLY A 124 22.06 -22.88 16.22
N GLY A 125 23.37 -22.96 16.15
CA GLY A 125 24.13 -23.40 14.97
C GLY A 125 24.89 -24.69 15.24
N THR A 126 25.58 -25.22 14.24
CA THR A 126 26.52 -26.32 14.43
C THR A 126 27.69 -25.89 15.35
N GLU A 127 28.46 -26.85 15.85
CA GLU A 127 29.65 -26.57 16.68
C GLU A 127 30.64 -25.60 16.03
N LYS A 128 30.67 -25.51 14.69
CA LYS A 128 31.52 -24.57 13.96
C LYS A 128 30.94 -23.17 13.85
N GLU A 129 29.61 -23.05 13.85
CA GLU A 129 28.89 -21.79 13.58
C GLU A 129 28.50 -21.04 14.86
N GLY A 130 28.45 -21.74 16.01
CA GLY A 130 28.12 -21.11 17.28
C GLY A 130 26.64 -20.85 17.48
N VAL A 131 26.35 -20.10 18.55
CA VAL A 131 25.00 -19.72 18.94
C VAL A 131 24.82 -18.24 18.63
N THR A 132 23.78 -17.92 17.86
CA THR A 132 23.38 -16.53 17.63
C THR A 132 22.32 -16.15 18.66
N ALA A 133 22.63 -15.16 19.50
CA ALA A 133 21.69 -14.56 20.42
C ALA A 133 21.02 -13.34 19.78
N ILE A 134 19.69 -13.31 19.82
CA ILE A 134 18.86 -12.18 19.40
C ILE A 134 18.31 -11.54 20.67
N LYS A 135 18.59 -10.24 20.81
CA LYS A 135 18.34 -9.46 22.01
C LYS A 135 17.74 -8.10 21.65
N ARG A 136 17.30 -7.38 22.68
CA ARG A 136 17.02 -5.95 22.64
C ARG A 136 18.30 -5.18 22.99
N ASP A 137 18.60 -4.11 22.25
CA ASP A 137 19.58 -3.12 22.67
C ASP A 137 19.03 -2.24 23.80
N SER A 138 19.85 -1.32 24.32
CA SER A 138 19.44 -0.39 25.39
C SER A 138 18.30 0.56 24.99
N ASN A 139 18.01 0.68 23.69
CA ASN A 139 16.94 1.49 23.13
C ASN A 139 15.71 0.64 22.75
N GLY A 140 15.75 -0.67 22.95
CA GLY A 140 14.68 -1.61 22.63
C GLY A 140 14.66 -2.11 21.18
N HIS A 141 15.65 -1.82 20.35
CA HIS A 141 15.75 -2.34 18.97
C HIS A 141 16.38 -3.73 18.94
N PHE A 142 16.30 -4.42 17.79
CA PHE A 142 17.04 -5.68 17.62
C PHE A 142 18.55 -5.49 17.76
N ARG A 143 19.18 -6.45 18.45
CA ARG A 143 20.63 -6.63 18.52
C ARG A 143 20.94 -8.11 18.37
N LYS A 144 21.92 -8.42 17.53
CA LYS A 144 22.39 -9.78 17.29
C LYS A 144 23.82 -9.93 17.81
N GLU A 145 24.10 -11.05 18.45
CA GLU A 145 25.45 -11.42 18.84
C GLU A 145 25.71 -12.89 18.50
N GLN A 146 26.92 -13.22 18.05
CA GLN A 146 27.33 -14.60 17.83
C GLN A 146 28.39 -15.01 18.83
N LEU A 147 28.23 -16.20 19.43
CA LEU A 147 29.26 -16.77 20.29
C LEU A 147 30.43 -17.24 19.42
N ASN A 148 31.60 -16.65 19.63
CA ASN A 148 32.84 -17.14 19.06
C ASN A 148 33.43 -18.21 19.99
N TRP A 149 33.44 -19.47 19.57
CA TRP A 149 33.91 -20.60 20.38
C TRP A 149 35.38 -20.51 20.79
N GLY A 150 36.24 -19.99 19.92
CA GLY A 150 37.67 -19.85 20.21
C GLY A 150 37.97 -18.86 21.33
N THR A 151 37.22 -17.76 21.38
CA THR A 151 37.38 -16.71 22.39
C THR A 151 36.41 -16.83 23.57
N LYS A 152 35.38 -17.68 23.45
CA LYS A 152 34.24 -17.81 24.38
C LYS A 152 33.53 -16.48 24.67
N LYS A 153 33.54 -15.56 23.69
CA LYS A 153 32.91 -14.24 23.80
C LYS A 153 31.86 -14.06 22.72
N PHE A 154 30.81 -13.32 23.06
CA PHE A 154 29.81 -12.85 22.10
C PHE A 154 30.37 -11.67 21.31
N GLN A 155 30.25 -11.73 19.99
CA GLN A 155 30.62 -10.67 19.06
C GLN A 155 29.37 -10.12 18.40
N VAL A 156 29.27 -8.79 18.30
CA VAL A 156 28.09 -8.12 17.73
C VAL A 156 28.05 -8.35 16.22
N ILE A 157 26.90 -8.79 15.71
CA ILE A 157 26.64 -8.85 14.28
C ILE A 157 26.02 -7.49 13.86
N PRO A 158 26.59 -6.81 12.85
CA PRO A 158 26.05 -5.54 12.38
C PRO A 158 24.59 -5.63 11.91
N PRO A 159 23.80 -4.55 12.06
CA PRO A 159 22.44 -4.55 11.60
C PRO A 159 22.35 -4.52 10.07
N VAL A 160 21.44 -5.31 9.52
CA VAL A 160 21.19 -5.39 8.06
C VAL A 160 19.78 -4.90 7.71
N PRO A 161 19.51 -4.57 6.43
CA PRO A 161 18.14 -4.38 5.95
C PRO A 161 17.28 -5.62 6.23
N VAL A 162 15.98 -5.44 6.34
CA VAL A 162 15.04 -6.55 6.52
C VAL A 162 14.54 -7.01 5.16
N LYS A 163 14.47 -8.32 4.93
CA LYS A 163 13.83 -8.87 3.72
C LYS A 163 12.32 -8.72 3.86
N MET A 164 11.72 -7.91 2.99
CA MET A 164 10.27 -7.70 2.99
C MET A 164 9.55 -8.88 2.31
N LEU A 165 8.31 -9.15 2.75
CA LEU A 165 7.47 -10.14 2.09
C LEU A 165 7.07 -9.61 0.71
N GLU A 166 7.32 -10.38 -0.35
CA GLU A 166 6.88 -10.00 -1.69
C GLU A 166 5.35 -10.09 -1.80
N ASN A 167 4.68 -8.96 -2.00
CA ASN A 167 3.26 -8.96 -2.36
C ASN A 167 3.09 -9.53 -3.77
N LYS A 168 2.69 -10.80 -3.87
CA LYS A 168 2.37 -11.47 -5.14
C LYS A 168 1.23 -10.80 -5.92
N GLU A 169 0.43 -9.96 -5.28
CA GLU A 169 -0.63 -9.18 -5.93
C GLU A 169 -0.07 -8.13 -6.90
N ALA A 170 1.07 -7.51 -6.59
CA ALA A 170 1.73 -6.56 -7.48
C ALA A 170 2.32 -7.21 -8.74
N LYS A 171 2.58 -8.53 -8.71
CA LYS A 171 3.05 -9.30 -9.89
C LYS A 171 1.89 -9.71 -10.82
N LYS A 172 0.70 -9.96 -10.28
CA LYS A 172 -0.47 -10.36 -11.10
C LYS A 172 -0.99 -9.24 -12.00
N GLU A 173 -0.87 -7.99 -11.57
CA GLU A 173 -1.34 -6.84 -12.36
C GLU A 173 -0.40 -6.49 -13.52
N GLN A 174 0.88 -6.85 -13.42
CA GLN A 174 1.88 -6.69 -14.50
C GLN A 174 1.89 -7.86 -15.51
N GLU A 175 1.25 -8.99 -15.18
CA GLU A 175 1.11 -10.15 -16.07
C GLU A 175 -0.27 -10.24 -16.76
N MET A 176 -1.13 -9.22 -16.66
CA MET A 176 -2.30 -9.12 -17.53
C MET A 176 -1.88 -8.61 -18.91
N ILE A 177 -1.39 -9.52 -19.74
CA ILE A 177 -1.29 -9.33 -21.19
C ILE A 177 -2.71 -8.96 -21.69
N PRO A 178 -2.90 -7.86 -22.44
CA PRO A 178 -4.21 -7.58 -23.02
C PRO A 178 -4.55 -8.75 -23.95
N ILE A 179 -5.65 -9.46 -23.65
CA ILE A 179 -6.18 -10.50 -24.53
C ILE A 179 -6.68 -9.81 -25.79
N THR A 180 -5.87 -9.81 -26.84
CA THR A 180 -6.32 -9.43 -28.18
C THR A 180 -7.21 -10.55 -28.70
N VAL A 181 -8.51 -10.47 -28.43
CA VAL A 181 -9.47 -11.41 -29.03
C VAL A 181 -9.61 -11.04 -30.51
N GLN A 182 -9.03 -11.84 -31.41
CA GLN A 182 -9.34 -11.74 -32.82
C GLN A 182 -10.74 -12.31 -33.06
N LEU A 183 -11.72 -11.42 -33.10
CA LEU A 183 -13.07 -11.78 -33.53
C LEU A 183 -13.12 -11.77 -35.07
N PRO A 184 -13.66 -12.82 -35.72
CA PRO A 184 -13.96 -12.79 -37.14
C PRO A 184 -14.89 -11.60 -37.44
N VAL A 185 -14.56 -10.81 -38.45
CA VAL A 185 -15.27 -9.58 -38.81
C VAL A 185 -16.76 -9.84 -39.08
N GLU A 186 -17.11 -11.05 -39.48
CA GLU A 186 -18.47 -11.52 -39.72
C GLU A 186 -19.32 -11.50 -38.45
N LYS A 187 -18.75 -11.88 -37.30
CA LYS A 187 -19.45 -11.88 -36.00
C LYS A 187 -19.69 -10.47 -35.47
N ILE A 188 -18.81 -9.52 -35.82
CA ILE A 188 -18.96 -8.10 -35.45
C ILE A 188 -20.14 -7.48 -36.21
N LYS A 189 -20.35 -7.88 -37.48
CA LYS A 189 -21.49 -7.42 -38.29
C LYS A 189 -22.83 -7.93 -37.75
N GLU A 190 -22.92 -9.16 -37.26
CA GLU A 190 -24.15 -9.68 -36.63
C GLU A 190 -24.50 -8.93 -35.33
N MET A 191 -23.50 -8.60 -34.51
CA MET A 191 -23.72 -7.84 -33.27
C MET A 191 -24.14 -6.38 -33.53
N LEU A 192 -23.59 -5.74 -34.55
CA LEU A 192 -23.94 -4.35 -34.91
C LEU A 192 -25.23 -4.26 -35.73
N GLY A 193 -25.55 -5.27 -36.56
CA GLY A 193 -26.74 -5.31 -37.40
C GLY A 193 -28.06 -5.41 -36.63
N ASN A 194 -28.08 -6.10 -35.49
CA ASN A 194 -29.28 -6.23 -34.65
C ASN A 194 -29.66 -4.94 -33.93
N SER A 195 -28.71 -4.02 -33.73
CA SER A 195 -28.95 -2.74 -33.04
C SER A 195 -29.79 -1.73 -33.86
N ASN A 196 -29.86 -1.90 -35.18
CA ASN A 196 -30.64 -1.01 -36.05
C ASN A 196 -32.08 -1.50 -36.29
N LEU A 197 -32.34 -2.81 -36.22
CA LEU A 197 -33.70 -3.37 -36.32
C LEU A 197 -34.54 -3.16 -35.05
N GLU A 198 -33.90 -3.12 -33.87
CA GLU A 198 -34.60 -2.81 -32.61
C GLU A 198 -34.95 -1.31 -32.50
N LYS A 199 -34.09 -0.42 -33.00
CA LYS A 199 -34.36 1.03 -33.04
C LYS A 199 -35.49 1.40 -34.01
N GLU A 200 -35.65 0.70 -35.14
CA GLU A 200 -36.78 0.93 -36.06
C GLU A 200 -38.11 0.39 -35.54
N LYS A 201 -38.11 -0.74 -34.82
CA LYS A 201 -39.34 -1.27 -34.19
C LYS A 201 -39.82 -0.37 -33.05
N GLU A 202 -38.92 0.20 -32.25
CA GLU A 202 -39.29 1.11 -31.16
C GLU A 202 -39.87 2.45 -31.68
N ASN A 203 -39.33 2.98 -32.79
CA ASN A 203 -39.86 4.21 -33.41
C ASN A 203 -41.21 3.99 -34.13
N ARG A 204 -41.44 2.81 -34.74
CA ARG A 204 -42.74 2.51 -35.38
C ARG A 204 -43.86 2.30 -34.35
N SER A 205 -43.52 1.79 -33.16
CA SER A 205 -44.45 1.58 -32.04
C SER A 205 -44.91 2.90 -31.40
N LYS A 206 -44.03 3.89 -31.33
CA LYS A 206 -44.32 5.24 -30.80
C LYS A 206 -45.18 6.10 -31.74
N ILE A 207 -45.15 5.84 -33.05
CA ILE A 207 -45.97 6.57 -34.04
C ILE A 207 -47.43 6.06 -34.06
N THR A 208 -47.67 4.77 -33.79
CA THR A 208 -49.05 4.20 -33.78
C THR A 208 -49.88 4.52 -32.54
N LEU A 209 -49.28 4.91 -31.41
CA LEU A 209 -50.01 5.31 -30.20
C LEU A 209 -50.47 6.77 -30.17
N ARG A 210 -49.99 7.63 -31.09
CA ARG A 210 -50.40 9.04 -31.19
C ARG A 210 -51.54 9.34 -32.17
N LYS A 211 -52.13 8.31 -32.81
CA LYS A 211 -53.22 8.50 -33.80
C LYS A 211 -54.63 8.09 -33.35
N ARG A 212 -54.87 7.89 -32.04
CA ARG A 212 -56.24 7.75 -31.49
C ARG A 212 -56.46 8.70 -30.32
N LYS A 213 -56.71 9.97 -30.64
CA LYS A 213 -57.59 10.91 -29.91
C LYS A 213 -57.49 12.30 -30.55
N THR A 214 -58.11 12.42 -31.72
CA THR A 214 -58.74 13.66 -32.17
C THR A 214 -60.15 13.28 -32.63
N ASP A 215 -61.07 14.21 -32.45
CA ASP A 215 -62.52 14.16 -32.69
C ASP A 215 -63.29 13.73 -31.40
N SER A 216 -64.18 14.52 -30.80
CA SER A 216 -64.88 15.73 -31.24
C SER A 216 -65.45 16.53 -30.05
N ASP A 217 -65.80 17.79 -30.34
CA ASP A 217 -66.85 18.62 -29.71
C ASP A 217 -66.61 19.39 -28.40
N GLY A 218 -66.65 20.72 -28.53
CA GLY A 218 -67.76 21.48 -27.93
C GLY A 218 -67.52 22.40 -26.73
N LEU A 219 -67.36 23.70 -27.04
CA LEU A 219 -67.86 24.89 -26.32
C LEU A 219 -67.29 25.40 -24.96
N THR A 220 -66.80 26.65 -25.07
CA THR A 220 -67.05 27.87 -24.27
C THR A 220 -66.17 28.32 -23.08
N ARG A 221 -65.64 29.54 -23.31
CA ARG A 221 -65.65 30.79 -22.50
C ARG A 221 -64.50 31.16 -21.54
N ASN A 222 -63.85 32.24 -21.95
CA ASN A 222 -63.52 33.49 -21.24
C ASN A 222 -62.33 33.59 -20.25
N GLY A 223 -61.53 34.64 -20.48
CA GLY A 223 -60.70 35.37 -19.50
C GLY A 223 -59.26 35.60 -20.00
N LYS A 224 -58.95 36.76 -20.63
CA LYS A 224 -58.21 37.92 -20.05
C LYS A 224 -56.96 37.48 -19.24
N LYS A 225 -55.74 37.95 -19.46
CA LYS A 225 -55.26 39.30 -19.83
C LYS A 225 -53.72 39.27 -19.99
N GLU A 226 -53.17 40.16 -20.85
CA GLU A 226 -52.02 41.08 -20.64
C GLU A 226 -50.73 40.56 -19.95
N THR A 227 -49.48 40.90 -20.27
CA THR A 227 -48.74 41.69 -21.28
C THR A 227 -47.26 41.70 -20.82
N LYS A 228 -46.30 41.82 -21.76
CA LYS A 228 -44.93 42.43 -21.65
C LYS A 228 -43.93 41.73 -20.70
N GLY A 229 -42.62 41.64 -20.95
CA GLY A 229 -41.72 42.25 -21.93
C GLY A 229 -40.42 42.68 -21.22
N VAL A 230 -39.28 42.56 -21.91
CA VAL A 230 -37.94 43.18 -21.67
C VAL A 230 -37.05 42.46 -20.62
N GLU A 231 -35.92 41.80 -20.95
CA GLU A 231 -34.59 42.20 -21.53
C GLU A 231 -33.58 42.83 -20.53
N PHE A 232 -32.34 42.27 -20.57
CA PHE A 232 -30.99 42.88 -20.35
C PHE A 232 -30.69 43.45 -18.93
N GLU A 233 -29.50 43.48 -18.31
CA GLU A 233 -28.05 43.30 -18.57
C GLU A 233 -27.40 42.95 -17.21
N GLU A 234 -26.37 42.10 -17.09
CA GLU A 234 -24.92 42.40 -17.25
C GLU A 234 -24.25 43.16 -16.05
N ILE A 235 -23.23 42.47 -15.52
CA ILE A 235 -21.89 42.89 -15.02
C ILE A 235 -21.51 43.44 -13.60
N TRP A 236 -20.34 42.90 -13.19
CA TRP A 236 -19.26 43.23 -12.22
C TRP A 236 -19.60 43.23 -10.72
N GLU A 237 -18.76 42.74 -9.80
CA GLU A 237 -17.28 42.64 -9.73
C GLU A 237 -16.76 41.26 -9.29
#